data_AF-A0A0G0Z8L4-F1
#
_entry.id   AF-A0A0G0Z8L4-F1
#
_cell.length_a   1.000
_cell.length_b   1.000
_cell.length_c   1.000
_cell.angle_alpha   90.00
_cell.angle_beta   90.00
_cell.angle_gamma   90.00
#
_symmetry.space_group_name_H-M   'P 1'
#
loop_
_entity.id
_entity.type
_entity.pdbx_description
1 polymer ?
#
loop_
_entity_poly.entity_id
_entity_poly.type
_entity_poly.pdbx_seq_one_letter_code
_entity_poly.pdbx_strand_id
1 'polypeptide(L)'
;MFLILILAATFAAYRYFPRETIPQPEFVCGGRNCFGGCCVHGKCQLKGINIAGYTCLGENKWESPDKESISSGTPYAVIDAVTGKSPGPDKEDSAAIVATVGEERIFQKDVDSELLFYPPQYNPDVRKSLIEKISSDSNLLQKAAGEGVISLDETVYNSPDKDYQKRLSLVKEVKGIFDSRLSRLSGTIVSIWFYNEKIGPLGYQKSKEMAYGKIDALQRNVKKGTITMEEAIDIIKQDSELEQIDTSYESNASFRFDVREGEKISLDPNFDTNLWKLPEGGISDVYLAKDTPNVNSQPIEAVFMFAKIEDKKLAENSIKEP
;
A
#
# COMPACT_ATOMS: atom_id res chain seq x y z
N MET A 1 -23.92 -59.75 45.66
CA MET A 1 -25.34 -59.38 45.47
C MET A 1 -25.47 -57.94 45.98
N PHE A 2 -26.11 -57.05 45.20
CA PHE A 2 -25.98 -55.57 45.15
C PHE A 2 -24.89 -55.08 44.17
N LEU A 3 -25.29 -54.56 42.99
CA LEU A 3 -25.62 -53.15 42.65
C LEU A 3 -24.35 -52.28 42.77
N ILE A 4 -23.89 -51.54 41.76
CA ILE A 4 -24.55 -50.38 41.12
C ILE A 4 -23.94 -50.17 39.70
N LEU A 5 -24.81 -50.03 38.69
CA LEU A 5 -24.49 -49.44 37.39
C LEU A 5 -24.24 -47.93 37.56
N ILE A 6 -23.11 -47.42 37.07
CA ILE A 6 -22.95 -45.99 36.78
C ILE A 6 -22.89 -45.84 35.25
N LEU A 7 -23.97 -45.29 34.69
CA LEU A 7 -24.03 -44.82 33.32
C LEU A 7 -23.03 -43.68 33.12
N ALA A 8 -22.11 -43.86 32.18
CA ALA A 8 -21.34 -42.78 31.58
C ALA A 8 -22.25 -42.04 30.57
N ALA A 9 -22.82 -40.91 30.98
CA ALA A 9 -23.40 -39.94 30.07
C ALA A 9 -22.29 -39.01 29.59
N THR A 10 -21.66 -39.34 28.47
CA THR A 10 -20.80 -38.40 27.74
C THR A 10 -21.68 -37.32 27.10
N PHE A 11 -21.75 -36.16 27.74
CA PHE A 11 -22.23 -34.93 27.13
C PHE A 11 -21.27 -34.53 25.99
N ALA A 12 -21.58 -34.96 24.76
CA ALA A 12 -21.07 -34.31 23.57
C ALA A 12 -21.86 -33.02 23.39
N ALA A 13 -21.42 -31.94 24.04
CA ALA A 13 -21.85 -30.59 23.72
C ALA A 13 -21.23 -30.19 22.37
N TYR A 14 -21.83 -30.65 21.27
CA TYR A 14 -21.64 -30.01 19.98
C TYR A 14 -22.21 -28.60 20.09
N ARG A 15 -21.33 -27.63 20.34
CA ARG A 15 -21.65 -26.22 20.08
C ARG A 15 -21.92 -26.10 18.59
N TYR A 16 -23.19 -25.99 18.25
CA TYR A 16 -23.66 -25.55 16.96
C TYR A 16 -23.18 -24.10 16.81
N PHE A 17 -21.99 -23.90 16.25
CA PHE A 17 -21.62 -22.60 15.71
C PHE A 17 -22.58 -22.35 14.54
N PRO A 18 -23.44 -21.32 14.58
CA PRO A 18 -24.06 -20.89 13.34
C PRO A 18 -22.90 -20.56 12.40
N ARG A 19 -22.90 -21.20 11.22
CA ARG A 19 -22.09 -20.75 10.09
C ARG A 19 -22.34 -19.25 9.99
N GLU A 20 -21.34 -18.43 10.32
CA GLU A 20 -21.34 -17.05 9.90
C GLU A 20 -21.52 -17.11 8.38
N THR A 21 -22.70 -16.69 7.93
CA THR A 21 -22.90 -16.36 6.54
C THR A 21 -21.90 -15.26 6.27
N ILE A 22 -20.78 -15.62 5.64
CA ILE A 22 -19.85 -14.68 5.03
C ILE A 22 -20.74 -13.65 4.33
N PRO A 23 -20.67 -12.35 4.71
CA PRO A 23 -21.47 -11.35 4.05
C PRO A 23 -21.11 -11.44 2.58
N GLN A 24 -22.07 -11.89 1.76
CA GLN A 24 -21.94 -11.89 0.32
C GLN A 24 -21.52 -10.45 -0.05
N PRO A 25 -20.48 -10.26 -0.88
CA PRO A 25 -20.09 -8.92 -1.27
C PRO A 25 -21.34 -8.24 -1.81
N GLU A 26 -21.76 -7.16 -1.16
CA GLU A 26 -22.92 -6.41 -1.61
C GLU A 26 -22.57 -5.91 -3.01
N PHE A 27 -23.12 -6.56 -4.04
CA PHE A 27 -23.02 -6.10 -5.41
C PHE A 27 -23.93 -4.88 -5.56
N VAL A 28 -23.49 -3.76 -4.98
CA VAL A 28 -24.18 -2.49 -4.97
C VAL A 28 -24.01 -1.86 -6.35
N CYS A 29 -25.11 -1.82 -7.10
CA CYS A 29 -25.18 -1.12 -8.37
C CYS A 29 -25.95 0.19 -8.16
N GLY A 30 -25.25 1.34 -8.18
CA GLY A 30 -25.91 2.65 -8.01
C GLY A 30 -26.72 2.78 -6.70
N GLY A 31 -26.28 2.12 -5.63
CA GLY A 31 -26.98 2.12 -4.33
C GLY A 31 -28.10 1.09 -4.19
N ARG A 32 -28.27 0.15 -5.14
CA ARG A 32 -29.26 -0.93 -5.08
C ARG A 32 -28.60 -2.31 -5.20
N ASN A 33 -29.12 -3.29 -4.46
CA ASN A 33 -28.66 -4.67 -4.52
C ASN A 33 -29.26 -5.39 -5.75
N CYS A 34 -28.40 -5.93 -6.63
CA CYS A 34 -28.81 -6.68 -7.83
C CYS A 34 -28.76 -8.21 -7.62
N PHE A 35 -29.36 -8.71 -6.53
CA PHE A 35 -29.24 -10.09 -6.03
C PHE A 35 -29.59 -11.22 -7.04
N GLY A 36 -30.26 -10.91 -8.15
CA GLY A 36 -30.62 -11.90 -9.19
C GLY A 36 -30.19 -11.51 -10.61
N GLY A 37 -29.30 -10.52 -10.76
CA GLY A 37 -29.03 -9.89 -12.05
C GLY A 37 -27.58 -9.47 -12.24
N CYS A 38 -27.36 -8.62 -13.24
CA CYS A 38 -26.06 -8.04 -13.54
C CYS A 38 -26.13 -6.51 -13.52
N CYS A 39 -25.15 -5.86 -12.92
CA CYS A 39 -25.02 -4.42 -12.83
C CYS A 39 -24.46 -3.86 -14.13
N VAL A 40 -25.20 -2.97 -14.78
CA VAL A 40 -24.71 -2.23 -15.95
C VAL A 40 -24.98 -0.75 -15.70
N HIS A 41 -23.91 0.03 -15.52
CA HIS A 41 -23.98 1.49 -15.38
C HIS A 41 -24.98 1.98 -14.31
N GLY A 42 -24.89 1.41 -13.09
CA GLY A 42 -25.77 1.78 -11.97
C GLY A 42 -27.20 1.28 -12.08
N LYS A 43 -27.53 0.44 -13.07
CA LYS A 43 -28.83 -0.22 -13.25
C LYS A 43 -28.70 -1.73 -13.18
N CYS A 44 -29.63 -2.37 -12.47
CA CYS A 44 -29.73 -3.83 -12.47
C CYS A 44 -30.38 -4.33 -13.75
N GLN A 45 -29.72 -5.25 -14.43
CA GLN A 45 -30.22 -6.01 -15.56
C GLN A 45 -30.68 -7.39 -15.10
N LEU A 46 -31.73 -7.92 -15.73
CA LEU A 46 -32.27 -9.23 -15.39
C LEU A 46 -31.34 -10.36 -15.86
N LYS A 47 -31.26 -11.44 -15.08
CA LYS A 47 -30.63 -12.69 -15.53
C LYS A 47 -31.28 -13.20 -16.82
N GLY A 48 -30.46 -13.71 -17.73
CA GLY A 48 -30.86 -14.19 -19.04
C GLY A 48 -30.99 -13.10 -20.11
N ILE A 49 -30.81 -11.82 -19.76
CA ILE A 49 -30.79 -10.76 -20.78
C ILE A 49 -29.56 -10.96 -21.68
N ASN A 50 -29.77 -10.85 -22.99
CA ASN A 50 -28.69 -10.78 -23.96
C ASN A 50 -28.48 -9.32 -24.38
N ILE A 51 -27.25 -8.83 -24.22
CA ILE A 51 -26.85 -7.47 -24.59
C ILE A 51 -25.55 -7.57 -25.37
N ALA A 52 -25.54 -7.08 -26.62
CA ALA A 52 -24.38 -7.16 -27.51
C ALA A 52 -23.77 -8.57 -27.66
N GLY A 53 -24.60 -9.62 -27.62
CA GLY A 53 -24.16 -11.01 -27.71
C GLY A 53 -23.76 -11.66 -26.38
N TYR A 54 -23.67 -10.89 -25.29
CA TYR A 54 -23.36 -11.40 -23.96
C TYR A 54 -24.61 -11.68 -23.15
N THR A 55 -24.61 -12.80 -22.41
CA THR A 55 -25.76 -13.21 -21.59
C THR A 55 -25.47 -13.01 -20.10
N CYS A 56 -26.36 -12.30 -19.38
CA CYS A 56 -26.24 -12.17 -17.93
C CYS A 56 -26.59 -13.51 -17.24
N LEU A 57 -25.66 -14.09 -16.48
CA LEU A 57 -25.87 -15.33 -15.72
C LEU A 57 -26.39 -15.09 -14.28
N GLY A 58 -26.41 -13.83 -13.85
CA GLY A 58 -26.74 -13.40 -12.48
C GLY A 58 -25.48 -13.21 -11.63
N GLU A 59 -25.62 -12.57 -10.45
CA GLU A 59 -24.49 -12.28 -9.54
C GLU A 59 -23.34 -11.52 -10.24
N ASN A 60 -23.66 -10.58 -11.14
CA ASN A 60 -22.66 -9.88 -11.98
C ASN A 60 -21.77 -10.79 -12.86
N LYS A 61 -22.19 -12.02 -13.16
CA LYS A 61 -21.50 -12.90 -14.09
C LYS A 61 -22.10 -12.78 -15.49
N TRP A 62 -21.23 -12.75 -16.49
CA TRP A 62 -21.61 -12.69 -17.89
C TRP A 62 -21.09 -13.90 -18.65
N GLU A 63 -21.76 -14.27 -19.74
CA GLU A 63 -21.30 -15.27 -20.70
C GLU A 63 -21.01 -14.58 -22.03
N SER A 64 -19.86 -14.88 -22.64
CA SER A 64 -19.47 -14.34 -23.95
C SER A 64 -20.25 -15.01 -25.11
N PRO A 65 -20.23 -14.43 -26.32
CA PRO A 65 -20.78 -15.07 -27.52
C PRO A 65 -20.21 -16.47 -27.79
N ASP A 66 -18.96 -16.70 -27.40
CA ASP A 66 -18.25 -17.98 -27.55
C ASP A 66 -18.53 -18.96 -26.39
N LYS A 67 -19.49 -18.62 -25.51
CA LYS A 67 -19.92 -19.41 -24.33
C LYS A 67 -18.88 -19.53 -23.23
N GLU A 68 -17.99 -18.56 -23.11
CA GLU A 68 -17.05 -18.48 -21.99
C GLU A 68 -17.65 -17.64 -20.85
N SER A 69 -17.56 -18.15 -19.63
CA SER A 69 -18.04 -17.43 -18.44
C SER A 69 -17.01 -16.38 -18.01
N ILE A 70 -17.47 -15.14 -17.88
CA ILE A 70 -16.72 -14.00 -17.36
C ILE A 70 -17.03 -13.90 -15.88
N SER A 71 -16.05 -14.26 -15.06
CA SER A 71 -16.20 -14.43 -13.60
C SER A 71 -16.32 -13.12 -12.82
N SER A 72 -16.00 -11.97 -13.43
CA SER A 72 -16.06 -10.67 -12.75
C SER A 72 -16.21 -9.52 -13.73
N GLY A 73 -17.03 -8.53 -13.35
CA GLY A 73 -17.21 -7.29 -14.09
C GLY A 73 -18.23 -7.39 -15.22
N THR A 74 -18.55 -6.23 -15.82
CA THR A 74 -19.51 -6.13 -16.92
C THR A 74 -18.75 -5.92 -18.23
N PRO A 75 -18.98 -6.73 -19.28
CA PRO A 75 -18.29 -6.58 -20.56
C PRO A 75 -18.49 -5.18 -21.16
N TYR A 76 -17.44 -4.63 -21.77
CA TYR A 76 -17.51 -3.30 -22.40
C TYR A 76 -18.64 -3.19 -23.44
N ALA A 77 -18.78 -4.21 -24.31
CA ALA A 77 -19.85 -4.27 -25.31
C ALA A 77 -21.27 -4.19 -24.70
N VAL A 78 -21.46 -4.72 -23.49
CA VAL A 78 -22.73 -4.64 -22.75
C VAL A 78 -22.98 -3.21 -22.24
N ILE A 79 -21.94 -2.57 -21.70
CA ILE A 79 -22.02 -1.19 -21.20
C ILE A 79 -22.29 -0.22 -22.36
N ASP A 80 -21.61 -0.39 -23.48
CA ASP A 80 -21.73 0.42 -24.68
C ASP A 80 -23.16 0.35 -25.23
N ALA A 81 -23.67 -0.87 -25.46
CA ALA A 81 -25.02 -1.11 -25.92
C ALA A 81 -26.11 -0.49 -25.01
N VAL A 82 -25.89 -0.46 -23.69
CA VAL A 82 -26.86 0.08 -22.73
C VAL A 82 -26.77 1.61 -22.59
N THR A 83 -25.59 2.19 -22.78
CA THR A 83 -25.37 3.64 -22.66
C THR A 83 -25.56 4.38 -23.99
N GLY A 84 -25.83 3.67 -25.08
CA GLY A 84 -26.00 4.25 -26.40
C GLY A 84 -24.67 4.72 -27.00
N LYS A 85 -23.54 4.29 -26.43
CA LYS A 85 -22.24 4.36 -27.10
C LYS A 85 -22.16 3.17 -28.06
N SER A 86 -21.84 3.43 -29.31
CA SER A 86 -21.72 2.45 -30.40
C SER A 86 -20.87 1.23 -29.98
N PRO A 87 -21.05 0.04 -30.58
CA PRO A 87 -20.35 -1.16 -30.14
C PRO A 87 -18.84 -1.05 -30.41
N GLY A 88 -18.07 -1.19 -29.34
CA GLY A 88 -16.62 -1.16 -29.35
C GLY A 88 -16.08 0.26 -29.15
N PRO A 89 -14.80 0.40 -28.76
CA PRO A 89 -14.12 1.60 -29.19
C PRO A 89 -14.39 1.64 -30.71
N ASP A 90 -14.82 2.77 -31.27
CA ASP A 90 -14.35 3.08 -32.63
C ASP A 90 -12.89 2.61 -32.65
N LYS A 91 -12.38 1.98 -33.70
CA LYS A 91 -10.93 1.86 -33.82
C LYS A 91 -10.40 3.30 -33.76
N GLU A 92 -10.17 3.82 -32.54
CA GLU A 92 -9.44 5.01 -32.27
C GLU A 92 -8.16 4.66 -32.99
N ASP A 93 -7.89 5.46 -34.02
CA ASP A 93 -6.75 5.22 -34.87
C ASP A 93 -5.58 4.92 -33.92
N SER A 94 -5.00 3.74 -34.03
CA SER A 94 -3.97 3.32 -33.08
C SER A 94 -2.77 4.27 -33.13
N ALA A 95 -2.65 5.03 -34.24
CA ALA A 95 -1.70 6.11 -34.45
C ALA A 95 -2.22 7.51 -34.02
N ALA A 96 -3.41 7.62 -33.45
CA ALA A 96 -3.92 8.85 -32.85
C ALA A 96 -3.05 9.24 -31.66
N ILE A 97 -2.64 10.50 -31.64
CA ILE A 97 -1.86 11.07 -30.55
C ILE A 97 -2.83 11.48 -29.44
N VAL A 98 -2.67 10.91 -28.26
CA VAL A 98 -3.51 11.17 -27.08
C VAL A 98 -2.87 12.14 -26.10
N ALA A 99 -1.54 12.27 -26.15
CA ALA A 99 -0.76 13.25 -25.37
C ALA A 99 0.61 13.51 -26.02
N THR A 100 1.26 14.59 -25.60
CA THR A 100 2.65 14.91 -26.00
C THR A 100 3.42 15.33 -24.76
N VAL A 101 4.58 14.73 -24.55
CA VAL A 101 5.41 14.90 -23.35
C VAL A 101 6.84 15.13 -23.80
N GLY A 102 7.31 16.38 -23.71
CA GLY A 102 8.60 16.77 -24.29
C GLY A 102 8.65 16.40 -25.78
N GLU A 103 9.58 15.51 -26.15
CA GLU A 103 9.74 15.06 -27.54
C GLU A 103 8.90 13.81 -27.91
N GLU A 104 8.26 13.15 -26.94
CA GLU A 104 7.45 11.93 -27.16
C GLU A 104 6.00 12.28 -27.49
N ARG A 105 5.50 11.64 -28.55
CA ARG A 105 4.07 11.53 -28.81
C ARG A 105 3.57 10.23 -28.17
N ILE A 106 2.57 10.34 -27.32
CA ILE A 106 1.87 9.17 -26.75
C ILE A 106 0.71 8.85 -27.67
N PHE A 107 0.69 7.62 -28.18
CA PHE A 107 -0.32 7.13 -29.11
C PHE A 107 -1.41 6.35 -28.38
N GLN A 108 -2.59 6.23 -28.99
CA GLN A 108 -3.67 5.41 -28.44
C GLN A 108 -3.22 3.95 -28.20
N LYS A 109 -2.40 3.40 -29.10
CA LYS A 109 -1.79 2.06 -28.94
C LYS A 109 -0.97 1.90 -27.66
N ASP A 110 -0.34 2.98 -27.16
CA ASP A 110 0.42 2.94 -25.90
C ASP A 110 -0.53 2.72 -24.72
N VAL A 111 -1.68 3.40 -24.74
CA VAL A 111 -2.73 3.26 -23.71
C VAL A 111 -3.38 1.88 -23.80
N ASP A 112 -3.68 1.40 -25.00
CA ASP A 112 -4.26 0.08 -25.22
C ASP A 112 -3.33 -1.04 -24.74
N SER A 113 -2.02 -0.90 -25.01
CA SER A 113 -1.00 -1.85 -24.58
C SER A 113 -0.87 -1.88 -23.05
N GLU A 114 -0.90 -0.72 -22.40
CA GLU A 114 -0.84 -0.62 -20.94
C GLU A 114 -2.09 -1.22 -20.28
N LEU A 115 -3.27 -1.01 -20.88
CA LEU A 115 -4.54 -1.50 -20.37
C LEU A 115 -4.58 -3.04 -20.25
N LEU A 116 -3.83 -3.77 -21.09
CA LEU A 116 -3.73 -5.23 -21.05
C LEU A 116 -3.16 -5.76 -19.71
N PHE A 117 -2.45 -4.93 -18.94
CA PHE A 117 -1.87 -5.31 -17.64
C PHE A 117 -2.82 -5.12 -16.46
N TYR A 118 -4.02 -4.55 -16.69
CA TYR A 118 -4.99 -4.27 -15.65
C TYR A 118 -6.18 -5.22 -15.73
N PRO A 119 -6.76 -5.63 -14.60
CA PRO A 119 -8.02 -6.37 -14.60
C PRO A 119 -9.09 -5.59 -15.38
N PRO A 120 -10.00 -6.27 -16.10
CA PRO A 120 -11.09 -5.62 -16.83
C PRO A 120 -12.09 -5.01 -15.84
N GLN A 121 -11.78 -3.83 -15.31
CA GLN A 121 -12.62 -3.04 -14.44
C GLN A 121 -12.88 -1.70 -15.12
N TYR A 122 -14.15 -1.38 -15.35
CA TYR A 122 -14.55 -0.08 -15.88
C TYR A 122 -14.42 0.97 -14.76
N ASN A 123 -13.36 1.76 -14.82
CA ASN A 123 -13.34 3.07 -14.19
C ASN A 123 -12.92 4.09 -15.27
N PRO A 124 -13.77 5.07 -15.63
CA PRO A 124 -13.45 6.08 -16.65
C PRO A 124 -12.22 6.92 -16.28
N ASP A 125 -11.84 6.97 -15.00
CA ASP A 125 -10.60 7.60 -14.53
C ASP A 125 -9.35 6.79 -14.86
N VAL A 126 -9.47 5.51 -15.25
CA VAL A 126 -8.33 4.65 -15.59
C VAL A 126 -7.63 5.16 -16.83
N ARG A 127 -8.34 5.50 -17.91
CA ARG A 127 -7.69 6.02 -19.13
C ARG A 127 -6.86 7.27 -18.84
N LYS A 128 -7.40 8.19 -18.05
CA LYS A 128 -6.68 9.40 -17.62
C LYS A 128 -5.45 9.03 -16.77
N SER A 129 -5.61 8.14 -15.79
CA SER A 129 -4.52 7.67 -14.93
C SER A 129 -3.43 6.94 -15.72
N LEU A 130 -3.78 6.17 -16.74
CA LEU A 130 -2.84 5.49 -17.63
C LEU A 130 -2.07 6.50 -18.47
N ILE A 131 -2.73 7.50 -19.06
CA ILE A 131 -2.04 8.58 -19.79
C ILE A 131 -1.08 9.33 -18.86
N GLU A 132 -1.50 9.66 -17.64
CA GLU A 132 -0.64 10.31 -16.63
C GLU A 132 0.56 9.43 -16.27
N LYS A 133 0.36 8.13 -16.06
CA LYS A 133 1.44 7.17 -15.81
C LYS A 133 2.42 7.10 -16.98
N ILE A 134 1.92 6.90 -18.20
CA ILE A 134 2.76 6.81 -19.42
C ILE A 134 3.55 8.11 -19.61
N SER A 135 2.92 9.25 -19.32
CA SER A 135 3.55 10.58 -19.37
C SER A 135 4.64 10.73 -18.32
N SER A 136 4.41 10.26 -17.09
CA SER A 136 5.42 10.24 -16.03
C SER A 136 6.61 9.34 -16.41
N ASP A 137 6.34 8.14 -16.92
CA ASP A 137 7.36 7.22 -17.42
C ASP A 137 8.14 7.85 -18.59
N SER A 138 7.48 8.61 -19.48
CA SER A 138 8.13 9.33 -20.59
C SER A 138 9.10 10.41 -20.09
N ASN A 139 8.67 11.24 -19.14
CA ASN A 139 9.52 12.26 -18.53
C ASN A 139 10.76 11.63 -17.87
N LEU A 140 10.58 10.49 -17.19
CA LEU A 140 11.68 9.76 -16.57
C LEU A 140 12.70 9.27 -17.61
N LEU A 141 12.23 8.66 -18.71
CA LEU A 141 13.08 8.20 -19.79
C LEU A 141 13.86 9.35 -20.44
N GLN A 142 13.20 10.48 -20.72
CA GLN A 142 13.84 11.67 -21.29
C GLN A 142 14.90 12.26 -20.37
N LYS A 143 14.60 12.33 -19.07
CA LYS A 143 15.57 12.77 -18.06
C LYS A 143 16.80 11.85 -18.05
N ALA A 144 16.60 10.53 -18.04
CA ALA A 144 17.69 9.57 -18.07
C ALA A 144 18.54 9.68 -19.34
N ALA A 145 17.91 9.90 -20.50
CA ALA A 145 18.61 10.12 -21.75
C ALA A 145 19.41 11.44 -21.74
N GLY A 146 18.82 12.52 -21.22
CA GLY A 146 19.50 13.80 -21.04
C GLY A 146 20.69 13.74 -20.08
N GLU A 147 20.64 12.86 -19.09
CA GLU A 147 21.76 12.57 -18.18
C GLU A 147 22.77 11.55 -18.76
N GLY A 148 22.57 11.05 -19.98
CA GLY A 148 23.45 10.08 -20.62
C GLY A 148 23.41 8.67 -20.00
N VAL A 149 22.37 8.35 -19.24
CA VAL A 149 22.18 7.04 -18.57
C VAL A 149 21.72 5.97 -19.54
N ILE A 150 20.88 6.35 -20.50
CA ILE A 150 20.32 5.47 -21.53
C ILE A 150 20.37 6.18 -22.88
N SER A 151 20.16 5.42 -23.96
CA SER A 151 19.81 5.97 -25.27
C SER A 151 18.35 5.67 -25.56
N LEU A 152 17.61 6.67 -26.04
CA LEU A 152 16.23 6.48 -26.51
C LEU A 152 16.23 6.28 -28.02
N ASP A 153 15.77 5.11 -28.44
CA ASP A 153 15.52 4.82 -29.85
C ASP A 153 14.03 5.05 -30.19
N GLU A 154 13.75 5.42 -31.45
CA GLU A 154 12.38 5.75 -31.87
C GLU A 154 11.39 4.59 -31.69
N THR A 155 11.89 3.34 -31.75
CA THR A 155 11.07 2.12 -31.62
C THR A 155 10.59 1.90 -30.19
N VAL A 156 11.19 2.56 -29.20
CA VAL A 156 10.77 2.52 -27.80
C VAL A 156 10.06 3.80 -27.39
N TYR A 157 10.36 4.91 -28.05
CA TYR A 157 10.08 6.26 -27.53
C TYR A 157 9.13 7.10 -28.39
N ASN A 158 9.15 7.02 -29.73
CA ASN A 158 8.38 7.98 -30.55
C ASN A 158 7.84 7.41 -31.87
N SER A 159 7.28 6.20 -31.82
CA SER A 159 6.66 5.50 -32.95
C SER A 159 5.20 5.10 -32.66
N PRO A 160 4.28 5.12 -33.65
CA PRO A 160 2.95 4.53 -33.49
C PRO A 160 2.99 3.00 -33.31
N ASP A 161 4.13 2.36 -33.63
CA ASP A 161 4.38 0.93 -33.46
C ASP A 161 5.48 0.65 -32.41
N LYS A 162 5.51 1.45 -31.33
CA LYS A 162 6.44 1.25 -30.21
C LYS A 162 6.42 -0.20 -29.69
N ASP A 163 7.61 -0.72 -29.40
CA ASP A 163 7.76 -1.93 -28.59
C ASP A 163 7.52 -1.58 -27.11
N TYR A 164 6.27 -1.76 -26.70
CA TYR A 164 5.83 -1.39 -25.37
C TYR A 164 6.46 -2.25 -24.26
N GLN A 165 6.79 -3.52 -24.53
CA GLN A 165 7.47 -4.38 -23.55
C GLN A 165 8.90 -3.92 -23.31
N LYS A 166 9.60 -3.57 -24.39
CA LYS A 166 10.94 -2.98 -24.30
C LYS A 166 10.90 -1.64 -23.58
N ARG A 167 9.88 -0.80 -23.84
CA ARG A 167 9.65 0.46 -23.11
C ARG A 167 9.48 0.23 -21.61
N LEU A 168 8.60 -0.68 -21.19
CA LEU A 168 8.39 -0.98 -19.77
C LEU A 168 9.65 -1.51 -19.09
N SER A 169 10.43 -2.34 -19.78
CA SER A 169 11.71 -2.84 -19.28
C SER A 169 12.71 -1.71 -19.05
N LEU A 170 12.82 -0.78 -20.01
CA LEU A 170 13.70 0.39 -19.91
C LEU A 170 13.25 1.34 -18.79
N VAL A 171 11.94 1.57 -18.63
CA VAL A 171 11.39 2.35 -17.51
C VAL A 171 11.79 1.73 -16.17
N LYS A 172 11.67 0.41 -16.03
CA LYS A 172 12.04 -0.31 -14.81
C LYS A 172 13.53 -0.21 -14.51
N GLU A 173 14.38 -0.37 -15.53
CA GLU A 173 15.83 -0.21 -15.42
C GLU A 173 16.19 1.20 -14.92
N VAL A 174 15.65 2.24 -15.57
CA VAL A 174 15.90 3.63 -15.23
C VAL A 174 15.43 3.97 -13.82
N LYS A 175 14.25 3.49 -13.40
CA LYS A 175 13.78 3.61 -12.01
C LYS A 175 14.80 3.00 -11.05
N GLY A 176 15.27 1.78 -11.33
CA GLY A 176 16.31 1.13 -10.53
C GLY A 176 17.62 1.92 -10.44
N ILE A 177 18.06 2.55 -11.54
CA ILE A 177 19.27 3.39 -11.56
C ILE A 177 19.06 4.64 -10.69
N PHE A 178 17.99 5.40 -10.90
CA PHE A 178 17.73 6.59 -10.10
C PHE A 178 17.55 6.27 -8.62
N ASP A 179 16.81 5.21 -8.32
CA ASP A 179 16.62 4.71 -6.96
C ASP A 179 17.95 4.33 -6.29
N SER A 180 18.88 3.73 -7.04
CA SER A 180 20.20 3.34 -6.51
C SER A 180 21.10 4.54 -6.19
N ARG A 181 20.79 5.71 -6.78
CA ARG A 181 21.46 6.98 -6.51
C ARG A 181 20.84 7.72 -5.33
N LEU A 182 19.68 7.32 -4.82
CA LEU A 182 19.07 7.96 -3.66
C LEU A 182 19.87 7.67 -2.40
N SER A 183 19.80 8.59 -1.45
CA SER A 183 20.35 8.33 -0.12
C SER A 183 19.61 7.16 0.52
N ARG A 184 20.32 6.34 1.30
CA ARG A 184 19.79 5.20 2.05
C ARG A 184 20.14 5.36 3.52
N LEU A 185 19.20 5.02 4.38
CA LEU A 185 19.35 5.06 5.83
C LEU A 185 18.79 3.79 6.43
N SER A 186 19.54 3.14 7.30
CA SER A 186 19.04 2.02 8.09
C SER A 186 19.37 2.18 9.56
N GLY A 187 18.60 1.51 10.41
CA GLY A 187 18.79 1.57 11.84
C GLY A 187 17.70 0.89 12.64
N THR A 188 17.77 1.11 13.95
CA THR A 188 16.83 0.58 14.92
C THR A 188 16.20 1.72 15.71
N ILE A 189 14.88 1.70 15.82
CA ILE A 189 14.10 2.58 16.71
C ILE A 189 13.72 1.78 17.95
N VAL A 190 13.88 2.41 19.12
CA VAL A 190 13.40 1.94 20.41
C VAL A 190 12.25 2.83 20.84
N SER A 191 11.17 2.25 21.33
CA SER A 191 9.95 2.96 21.68
C SER A 191 9.31 2.45 22.96
N ILE A 192 8.65 3.37 23.68
CA ILE A 192 7.72 3.07 24.77
C ILE A 192 6.43 3.83 24.51
N TRP A 193 5.35 3.09 24.23
CA TRP A 193 4.03 3.62 24.02
C TRP A 193 3.34 3.90 25.36
N PHE A 194 2.58 4.99 25.42
CA PHE A 194 1.75 5.34 26.57
C PHE A 194 0.28 5.60 26.17
N TYR A 195 0.01 5.62 24.86
CA TYR A 195 -1.32 5.56 24.28
C TYR A 195 -1.25 4.63 23.06
N ASN A 196 -1.67 3.38 23.22
CA ASN A 196 -1.70 2.39 22.14
C ASN A 196 -3.14 1.90 21.97
N GLU A 197 -3.90 2.56 21.08
CA GLU A 197 -5.35 2.47 20.87
C GLU A 197 -6.24 2.86 22.07
N LYS A 198 -5.81 2.56 23.30
CA LYS A 198 -6.49 2.80 24.56
C LYS A 198 -5.52 3.33 25.62
N ILE A 199 -6.06 4.10 26.55
CA ILE A 199 -5.30 4.58 27.72
C ILE A 199 -5.27 3.46 28.77
N GLY A 200 -4.07 3.11 29.24
CA GLY A 200 -3.89 2.15 30.33
C GLY A 200 -4.48 2.63 31.68
N PRO A 201 -4.64 1.73 32.66
CA PRO A 201 -5.24 2.04 33.97
C PRO A 201 -4.57 3.18 34.74
N LEU A 202 -3.29 3.48 34.44
CA LEU A 202 -2.56 4.57 35.09
C LEU A 202 -3.04 5.98 34.67
N GLY A 203 -3.74 6.07 33.54
CA GLY A 203 -4.23 7.32 32.96
C GLY A 203 -3.17 8.07 32.14
N TYR A 204 -3.62 8.87 31.17
CA TYR A 204 -2.78 9.45 30.11
C TYR A 204 -1.51 10.15 30.61
N GLN A 205 -1.65 11.09 31.56
CA GLN A 205 -0.53 11.92 32.00
C GLN A 205 0.54 11.10 32.74
N LYS A 206 0.11 10.20 33.64
CA LYS A 206 1.04 9.34 34.37
C LYS A 206 1.70 8.31 33.47
N SER A 207 0.97 7.77 32.49
CA SER A 207 1.53 6.88 31.48
C SER A 207 2.61 7.59 30.65
N LYS A 208 2.36 8.83 30.23
CA LYS A 208 3.33 9.66 29.50
C LYS A 208 4.59 9.92 30.33
N GLU A 209 4.44 10.29 31.61
CA GLU A 209 5.57 10.52 32.52
C GLU A 209 6.40 9.24 32.75
N MET A 210 5.75 8.09 32.95
CA MET A 210 6.42 6.80 33.09
C MET A 210 7.20 6.43 31.84
N ALA A 211 6.58 6.53 30.66
CA ALA A 211 7.23 6.22 29.39
C ALA A 211 8.45 7.12 29.15
N TYR A 212 8.31 8.43 29.36
CA TYR A 212 9.43 9.37 29.23
C TYR A 212 10.58 9.03 30.19
N GLY A 213 10.29 8.81 31.48
CA GLY A 213 11.32 8.54 32.46
C GLY A 213 12.13 7.28 32.15
N LYS A 214 11.45 6.21 31.71
CA LYS A 214 12.10 4.95 31.34
C LYS A 214 12.92 5.10 30.05
N ILE A 215 12.34 5.68 28.99
CA ILE A 215 13.04 5.78 27.70
C ILE A 215 14.20 6.79 27.70
N ASP A 216 14.11 7.89 28.45
CA ASP A 216 15.21 8.85 28.63
C ASP A 216 16.40 8.21 29.33
N ALA A 217 16.16 7.41 30.37
CA ALA A 217 17.22 6.68 31.05
C ALA A 217 17.92 5.68 30.10
N LEU A 218 17.15 4.94 29.31
CA LEU A 218 17.68 4.02 28.30
C LEU A 218 18.52 4.76 27.26
N GLN A 219 17.97 5.80 26.64
CA GLN A 219 18.65 6.59 25.63
C GLN A 219 19.97 7.18 26.14
N ARG A 220 20.00 7.70 27.38
CA ARG A 220 21.23 8.23 27.99
C ARG A 220 22.29 7.14 28.19
N ASN A 221 21.89 5.93 28.58
CA ASN A 221 22.82 4.82 28.77
C ASN A 221 23.34 4.30 27.42
N VAL A 222 22.50 4.25 26.39
CA VAL A 222 22.93 3.91 25.02
C VAL A 222 23.90 4.97 24.48
N LYS A 223 23.60 6.27 24.63
CA LYS A 223 24.49 7.37 24.20
C LYS A 223 25.86 7.33 24.90
N LYS A 224 25.90 6.87 26.14
CA LYS A 224 27.16 6.70 26.90
C LYS A 224 27.91 5.41 26.57
N GLY A 225 27.31 4.50 25.79
CA GLY A 225 27.86 3.18 25.53
C GLY A 225 27.85 2.26 26.76
N THR A 226 27.07 2.58 27.79
CA THR A 226 26.92 1.72 28.98
C THR A 226 26.06 0.50 28.68
N ILE A 227 25.09 0.64 27.77
CA ILE A 227 24.28 -0.47 27.24
C ILE A 227 24.19 -0.35 25.71
N THR A 228 23.90 -1.46 25.04
CA THR A 228 23.61 -1.49 23.59
C THR A 228 22.15 -1.16 23.28
N MET A 229 21.82 -1.02 21.99
CA MET A 229 20.42 -0.89 21.56
C MET A 229 19.62 -2.14 21.92
N GLU A 230 20.19 -3.33 21.70
CA GLU A 230 19.57 -4.61 22.03
C GLU A 230 19.30 -4.75 23.52
N GLU A 231 20.26 -4.37 24.37
CA GLU A 231 20.06 -4.39 25.83
C GLU A 231 18.96 -3.41 26.27
N ALA A 232 18.87 -2.24 25.64
CA ALA A 232 17.77 -1.30 25.92
C ALA A 232 16.40 -1.88 25.56
N ILE A 233 16.30 -2.62 24.45
CA ILE A 233 15.08 -3.31 24.03
C ILE A 233 14.72 -4.42 25.01
N ASP A 234 15.71 -5.21 25.43
CA ASP A 234 15.49 -6.31 26.38
C ASP A 234 15.05 -5.78 27.75
N ILE A 235 15.59 -4.64 28.20
CA ILE A 235 15.13 -3.97 29.43
C ILE A 235 13.64 -3.60 29.31
N ILE A 236 13.20 -3.04 28.18
CA ILE A 236 11.78 -2.72 27.96
C ILE A 236 10.94 -3.99 28.02
N LYS A 237 11.34 -5.05 27.31
CA LYS A 237 10.60 -6.32 27.24
C LYS A 237 10.48 -7.04 28.59
N GLN A 238 11.41 -6.79 29.51
CA GLN A 238 11.41 -7.40 30.84
C GLN A 238 10.74 -6.51 31.90
N ASP A 239 10.35 -5.29 31.55
CA ASP A 239 9.75 -4.32 32.45
C ASP A 239 8.23 -4.48 32.52
N SER A 240 7.77 -5.44 33.34
CA SER A 240 6.34 -5.74 33.50
C SER A 240 5.52 -4.55 34.02
N GLU A 241 6.13 -3.48 34.54
CA GLU A 241 5.37 -2.28 34.91
C GLU A 241 4.75 -1.59 33.70
N LEU A 242 5.35 -1.74 32.52
CA LEU A 242 4.87 -1.15 31.27
C LEU A 242 3.53 -1.73 30.81
N GLU A 243 3.12 -2.90 31.30
CA GLU A 243 1.78 -3.45 31.05
C GLU A 243 0.66 -2.50 31.55
N GLN A 244 0.95 -1.67 32.55
CA GLN A 244 0.01 -0.67 33.08
C GLN A 244 -0.26 0.49 32.10
N ILE A 245 0.58 0.67 31.08
CA ILE A 245 0.47 1.76 30.11
C ILE A 245 0.25 1.24 28.69
N ASP A 246 0.79 0.07 28.36
CA ASP A 246 0.61 -0.61 27.08
C ASP A 246 0.74 -2.13 27.25
N THR A 247 -0.32 -2.88 26.96
CA THR A 247 -0.30 -4.35 27.01
C THR A 247 0.54 -4.98 25.91
N SER A 248 0.92 -4.22 24.88
CA SER A 248 1.72 -4.68 23.75
C SER A 248 3.20 -4.31 23.85
N TYR A 249 3.64 -3.76 25.00
CA TYR A 249 4.94 -3.13 25.21
C TYR A 249 6.13 -3.99 24.74
N GLU A 250 6.07 -5.31 24.89
CA GLU A 250 7.14 -6.21 24.46
C GLU A 250 7.30 -6.26 22.94
N SER A 251 6.16 -6.26 22.24
CA SER A 251 6.08 -6.44 20.78
C SER A 251 6.40 -5.16 20.00
N ASN A 252 6.15 -4.01 20.60
CA ASN A 252 6.38 -2.69 19.99
C ASN A 252 7.53 -1.92 20.67
N ALA A 253 8.36 -2.60 21.47
CA ALA A 253 9.56 -2.05 22.10
C ALA A 253 10.57 -1.51 21.06
N SER A 254 10.55 -2.05 19.84
CA SER A 254 11.45 -1.65 18.77
C SER A 254 10.97 -2.03 17.38
N PHE A 255 11.50 -1.35 16.37
CA PHE A 255 11.47 -1.82 14.99
C PHE A 255 12.73 -1.40 14.24
N ARG A 256 13.08 -2.19 13.22
CA ARG A 256 14.19 -1.89 12.30
C ARG A 256 13.64 -1.21 11.05
N PHE A 257 14.44 -0.33 10.48
CA PHE A 257 14.13 0.33 9.23
C PHE A 257 15.34 0.26 8.29
N ASP A 258 15.05 0.20 7.00
CA ASP A 258 16.01 0.25 5.91
C ASP A 258 15.28 0.90 4.73
N VAL A 259 15.55 2.19 4.55
CA VAL A 259 14.75 3.06 3.69
C VAL A 259 15.63 3.85 2.74
N ARG A 260 15.02 4.26 1.63
CA ARG A 260 15.55 5.26 0.71
C ARG A 260 14.97 6.63 1.04
N GLU A 261 15.65 7.66 0.55
CA GLU A 261 15.19 9.04 0.67
C GLU A 261 13.76 9.20 0.13
N GLY A 262 12.88 9.81 0.94
CA GLY A 262 11.46 9.99 0.62
C GLY A 262 10.53 8.87 1.13
N GLU A 263 11.06 7.73 1.56
CA GLU A 263 10.27 6.68 2.20
C GLU A 263 10.03 6.98 3.68
N LYS A 264 8.89 6.50 4.20
CA LYS A 264 8.49 6.66 5.60
C LYS A 264 9.32 5.73 6.50
N ILE A 265 9.84 6.25 7.61
CA ILE A 265 10.57 5.48 8.63
C ILE A 265 9.67 5.14 9.81
N SER A 266 8.98 6.15 10.37
CA SER A 266 8.16 6.03 11.57
C SER A 266 6.78 6.64 11.36
N LEU A 267 5.93 6.59 12.38
CA LEU A 267 4.59 7.20 12.33
C LEU A 267 4.60 8.73 12.26
N ASP A 268 5.68 9.41 12.66
CA ASP A 268 5.78 10.87 12.67
C ASP A 268 6.87 11.37 11.68
N PRO A 269 6.48 12.06 10.59
CA PRO A 269 7.43 12.51 9.56
C PRO A 269 8.47 13.53 10.07
N ASN A 270 8.18 14.23 11.17
CA ASN A 270 9.16 15.15 11.76
C ASN A 270 10.30 14.37 12.42
N PHE A 271 10.01 13.20 13.00
CA PHE A 271 11.05 12.32 13.52
C PHE A 271 11.90 11.77 12.38
N ASP A 272 11.27 11.28 11.31
CA ASP A 272 11.96 10.78 10.11
C ASP A 272 12.93 11.83 9.55
N THR A 273 12.48 13.08 9.44
CA THR A 273 13.29 14.22 9.01
C THR A 273 14.52 14.45 9.91
N ASN A 274 14.40 14.21 11.21
CA ASN A 274 15.51 14.35 12.15
C ASN A 274 16.51 13.19 12.02
N LEU A 275 16.04 11.97 11.74
CA LEU A 275 16.91 10.81 11.53
C LEU A 275 17.83 11.00 10.32
N TRP A 276 17.34 11.57 9.24
CA TRP A 276 18.15 11.87 8.05
C TRP A 276 19.29 12.86 8.31
N LYS A 277 19.22 13.66 9.39
CA LYS A 277 20.29 14.60 9.78
C LYS A 277 21.38 13.95 10.61
N LEU A 278 21.13 12.78 11.19
CA LEU A 278 22.11 12.07 12.01
C LEU A 278 23.20 11.45 11.12
N PRO A 279 24.46 11.40 11.60
CA PRO A 279 25.51 10.62 10.96
C PRO A 279 25.28 9.12 11.20
N GLU A 280 26.00 8.28 10.44
CA GLU A 280 26.13 6.86 10.75
C GLU A 280 26.65 6.66 12.19
N GLY A 281 26.10 5.68 12.91
CA GLY A 281 26.34 5.47 14.34
C GLY A 281 25.68 6.49 15.27
N GLY A 282 25.06 7.55 14.72
CA GLY A 282 24.41 8.60 15.49
C GLY A 282 23.16 8.09 16.23
N ILE A 283 22.99 8.57 17.47
CA ILE A 283 21.82 8.27 18.31
C ILE A 283 20.99 9.55 18.48
N SER A 284 19.69 9.47 18.19
CA SER A 284 18.78 10.61 18.32
C SER A 284 18.57 11.00 19.78
N ASP A 285 18.07 12.22 20.00
CA ASP A 285 17.40 12.53 21.27
C ASP A 285 16.07 11.77 21.39
N VAL A 286 15.54 11.70 22.62
CA VAL A 286 14.19 11.19 22.84
C VAL A 286 13.20 12.12 22.16
N TYR A 287 12.36 11.55 21.31
CA TYR A 287 11.36 12.24 20.54
C TYR A 287 9.97 11.80 20.98
N LEU A 288 9.06 12.76 21.12
CA LEU A 288 7.66 12.52 21.42
C LEU A 288 6.85 12.51 20.13
N ALA A 289 6.51 11.33 19.64
CA ALA A 289 5.80 11.18 18.39
C ALA A 289 4.28 11.15 18.58
N LYS A 290 3.59 11.57 17.52
CA LYS A 290 2.13 11.60 17.48
C LYS A 290 1.56 10.49 16.61
N ASP A 291 0.66 9.71 17.17
CA ASP A 291 -0.10 8.71 16.43
C ASP A 291 -1.48 9.25 16.02
N THR A 292 -2.08 8.65 14.99
CA THR A 292 -3.42 8.98 14.50
C THR A 292 -4.32 7.76 14.70
N PRO A 293 -5.03 7.67 15.84
CA PRO A 293 -5.78 6.46 16.25
C PRO A 293 -6.84 6.01 15.23
N ASN A 294 -7.33 6.94 14.40
CA ASN A 294 -8.17 6.64 13.25
C ASN A 294 -7.99 7.70 12.14
N VAL A 295 -8.28 7.33 10.89
CA VAL A 295 -8.05 8.16 9.67
C VAL A 295 -8.68 9.56 9.75
N ASN A 296 -9.70 9.76 10.59
CA ASN A 296 -10.42 11.03 10.73
C ASN A 296 -10.06 11.81 12.01
N SER A 297 -9.14 11.30 12.82
CA SER A 297 -8.74 11.90 14.10
C SER A 297 -7.54 12.82 13.94
N GLN A 298 -7.44 13.80 14.84
CA GLN A 298 -6.24 14.60 14.96
C GLN A 298 -5.10 13.77 15.57
N PRO A 299 -3.85 13.95 15.13
CA PRO A 299 -2.71 13.28 15.74
C PRO A 299 -2.57 13.66 17.22
N ILE A 300 -2.40 12.64 18.07
CA ILE A 300 -2.20 12.79 19.52
C ILE A 300 -0.84 12.23 19.92
N GLU A 301 -0.22 12.80 20.96
CA GLU A 301 1.03 12.25 21.48
C GLU A 301 0.76 10.86 22.04
N ALA A 302 1.58 9.88 21.65
CA ALA A 302 1.26 8.48 21.93
C ALA A 302 2.45 7.63 22.37
N VAL A 303 3.65 8.02 21.94
CA VAL A 303 4.86 7.21 22.10
C VAL A 303 6.08 8.09 22.20
N PHE A 304 6.99 7.71 23.08
CA PHE A 304 8.35 8.23 23.04
C PHE A 304 9.24 7.24 22.30
N MET A 305 10.19 7.77 21.54
CA MET A 305 11.13 6.97 20.77
C MET A 305 12.51 7.62 20.68
N PHE A 306 13.54 6.80 20.49
CA PHE A 306 14.85 7.24 20.01
C PHE A 306 15.39 6.21 19.03
N ALA A 307 16.31 6.61 18.17
CA ALA A 307 16.88 5.75 17.14
C ALA A 307 18.40 5.74 17.20
N LYS A 308 18.98 4.68 16.67
CA LYS A 308 20.39 4.62 16.26
C LYS A 308 20.47 4.38 14.76
N ILE A 309 21.25 5.20 14.07
CA ILE A 309 21.59 4.98 12.66
C ILE A 309 22.68 3.92 12.57
N GLU A 310 22.41 2.84 11.86
CA GLU A 310 23.35 1.71 11.68
C GLU A 310 24.15 1.86 10.38
N ASP A 311 23.51 2.27 9.29
CA ASP A 311 24.15 2.54 8.00
C ASP A 311 23.56 3.82 7.38
N LYS A 312 24.42 4.62 6.75
CA LYS A 312 24.01 5.80 5.99
C LYS A 312 24.80 5.93 4.70
N LYS A 313 24.13 5.73 3.58
CA LYS A 313 24.68 6.00 2.25
C LYS A 313 24.07 7.28 1.70
N LEU A 314 24.91 8.26 1.38
CA LEU A 314 24.46 9.48 0.70
C LEU A 314 24.40 9.26 -0.82
N ALA A 315 23.48 9.96 -1.48
CA ALA A 315 23.41 10.01 -2.93
C ALA A 315 24.76 10.42 -3.57
N GLU A 316 25.11 9.85 -4.72
CA GLU A 316 26.39 10.14 -5.40
C GLU A 316 26.59 11.64 -5.73
N ASN A 317 25.49 12.37 -5.93
CA ASN A 317 25.51 13.80 -6.23
C ASN A 317 25.64 14.70 -4.99
N SER A 318 25.41 14.19 -3.78
CA SER A 318 25.58 14.97 -2.53
C SER A 318 27.00 14.89 -1.96
N ILE A 319 27.92 14.16 -2.61
CA ILE A 319 29.34 14.04 -2.22
C ILE A 319 30.20 15.15 -2.88
N LYS A 320 29.63 15.96 -3.78
CA LYS A 320 30.34 17.03 -4.49
C LYS A 320 30.04 18.43 -3.92
N GLU A 321 30.56 18.75 -2.74
CA GLU A 321 30.90 20.13 -2.36
C GLU A 321 32.21 20.10 -1.53
N PRO A 322 33.32 20.67 -2.03
CA PRO A 322 34.51 20.95 -1.22
C PRO A 322 34.36 22.19 -0.34
#